data_AF-A0A7S0DZE7-F1
#
_entry.id   AF-A0A7S0DZE7-F1
#
_cell.length_a   1.000
_cell.length_b   1.000
_cell.length_c   1.000
_cell.angle_alpha   90.00
_cell.angle_beta   90.00
_cell.angle_gamma   90.00
#
_symmetry.space_group_name_H-M   'P 1'
#
loop_
_entity.id
_entity.type
_entity.pdbx_description
1 polymer ?
#
loop_
_entity_poly.entity_id
_entity_poly.type
_entity_poly.pdbx_seq_one_letter_code
_entity_poly.pdbx_strand_id
1 'polypeptide(L)'
;HEWLLRSPHRVADGRYADYFYVPLYLSCLMNPVYDYTGPAPYGPQGYGGIPPRPVYAMRMALSALEQLRAEQPYWNASGGADHIFLFSHDEGACWAPHEIASKAIL
;
A
#
# COMPACT_ATOMS: atom_id res chain seq x y z
N HIS A 1 -4.47 -0.74 -13.73
CA HIS A 1 -5.80 -0.99 -13.15
C HIS A 1 -6.97 -0.45 -13.99
N GLU A 2 -6.76 0.45 -14.96
CA GLU A 2 -7.86 1.05 -15.75
C GLU A 2 -8.79 0.04 -16.43
N TRP A 3 -8.24 -1.11 -16.86
CA TRP A 3 -9.06 -2.18 -17.46
C TRP A 3 -10.13 -2.72 -16.50
N LEU A 4 -9.89 -2.71 -15.18
CA LEU A 4 -10.89 -3.09 -14.18
C LEU A 4 -12.10 -2.14 -14.18
N LEU A 5 -11.92 -0.87 -14.57
CA LEU A 5 -13.03 0.09 -14.67
C LEU A 5 -13.99 -0.24 -15.81
N ARG A 6 -13.52 -0.97 -16.83
CA ARG A 6 -14.30 -1.41 -17.99
C ARG A 6 -14.66 -2.89 -17.93
N SER A 7 -14.29 -3.59 -16.86
CA SER A 7 -14.56 -5.01 -16.69
C SER A 7 -16.07 -5.25 -16.60
N PRO A 8 -16.60 -6.30 -17.26
CA PRO A 8 -18.00 -6.70 -17.08
C PRO A 8 -18.30 -7.17 -15.65
N HIS A 9 -17.27 -7.46 -14.86
CA HIS A 9 -17.39 -7.84 -13.45
C HIS A 9 -17.40 -6.64 -12.50
N ARG A 10 -17.19 -5.42 -13.00
CA ARG A 10 -17.28 -4.22 -12.16
C ARG A 10 -18.75 -3.92 -11.86
N VAL A 11 -19.07 -3.91 -10.57
CA VAL A 11 -20.36 -3.41 -10.08
C VAL A 11 -20.26 -1.94 -9.69
N ALA A 12 -21.30 -1.16 -9.97
CA ALA A 12 -21.36 0.26 -9.59
C ALA A 12 -21.74 0.46 -8.11
N ASP A 13 -22.56 -0.46 -7.58
CA ASP A 13 -23.00 -0.45 -6.19
C ASP A 13 -22.23 -1.51 -5.41
N GLY A 14 -21.45 -1.06 -4.42
CA GLY A 14 -20.58 -1.91 -3.63
C GLY A 14 -21.33 -2.95 -2.79
N ARG A 15 -22.65 -2.82 -2.58
CA ARG A 15 -23.45 -3.83 -1.87
C ARG A 15 -23.53 -5.16 -2.60
N TYR A 16 -23.29 -5.15 -3.91
CA TYR A 16 -23.27 -6.35 -4.76
C TYR A 16 -21.85 -6.77 -5.14
N ALA A 17 -20.81 -6.16 -4.55
CA ALA A 17 -19.43 -6.52 -4.82
C ALA A 17 -19.01 -7.71 -3.95
N ASP A 18 -18.40 -8.71 -4.56
CA ASP A 18 -17.75 -9.81 -3.82
C ASP A 18 -16.38 -9.39 -3.28
N TYR A 19 -15.69 -8.48 -3.99
CA TYR A 19 -14.36 -7.99 -3.64
C TYR A 19 -14.20 -6.51 -3.94
N PHE A 20 -13.35 -5.84 -3.16
CA PHE A 20 -12.98 -4.44 -3.33
C PHE A 20 -11.50 -4.31 -3.69
N TYR A 21 -11.21 -3.75 -4.86
CA TYR A 21 -9.83 -3.55 -5.29
C TYR A 21 -9.29 -2.20 -4.81
N VAL A 22 -8.14 -2.21 -4.13
CA VAL A 22 -7.47 -1.02 -3.58
C VAL A 22 -6.18 -0.75 -4.35
N PRO A 23 -6.17 0.22 -5.29
CA PRO A 23 -5.06 0.46 -6.23
C PRO A 23 -3.92 1.30 -5.62
N LEU A 24 -3.24 0.77 -4.60
CA LEU A 24 -2.09 1.44 -3.97
C LEU A 24 -0.81 1.26 -4.78
N TYR A 25 -0.35 2.31 -5.46
CA TYR A 25 0.90 2.31 -6.21
C TYR A 25 2.07 2.78 -5.34
N LEU A 26 2.42 1.95 -4.38
CA LEU A 26 3.49 2.22 -3.43
C LEU A 26 4.79 1.55 -3.88
N SER A 27 5.90 2.24 -3.64
CA SER A 27 7.26 1.74 -3.79
C SER A 27 8.08 2.16 -2.59
N CYS A 28 9.18 1.44 -2.31
CA CYS A 28 10.17 1.92 -1.38
C CYS A 28 10.80 3.22 -1.88
N LEU A 29 11.24 4.07 -0.94
CA LEU A 29 12.08 5.21 -1.28
C LEU A 29 13.39 4.68 -1.89
N MET A 30 13.63 5.00 -3.16
CA MET A 30 14.87 4.65 -3.83
C MET A 30 15.96 5.61 -3.37
N ASN A 31 16.64 5.24 -2.30
CA ASN A 31 17.87 5.93 -1.92
C ASN A 31 18.93 5.65 -2.98
N PRO A 32 19.84 6.60 -3.26
CA PRO A 32 21.00 6.32 -4.08
C PRO A 32 21.70 5.09 -3.52
N VAL A 33 21.89 4.08 -4.37
CA VAL A 33 22.64 2.88 -4.00
C VAL A 33 24.04 3.34 -3.67
N TYR A 34 24.48 3.09 -2.43
CA TYR A 34 25.85 3.21 -1.93
C TYR A 34 26.84 3.78 -2.95
N ASP A 35 27.16 5.07 -2.81
CA ASP A 35 28.32 5.73 -3.44
C ASP A 35 28.28 5.96 -4.96
N TYR A 36 27.28 5.44 -5.70
CA TYR A 36 27.20 5.66 -7.17
C TYR A 36 26.90 7.12 -7.58
N THR A 37 26.37 7.92 -6.66
CA THR A 37 26.12 9.36 -6.86
C THR A 37 26.93 10.22 -5.87
N GLY A 38 28.00 9.66 -5.28
CA GLY A 38 28.76 10.24 -4.18
C GLY A 38 28.20 9.89 -2.79
N PRO A 39 28.85 10.36 -1.70
CA PRO A 39 28.33 10.21 -0.35
C PRO A 39 26.94 10.84 -0.35
N ALA A 40 25.93 10.02 -0.06
CA ALA A 40 24.60 10.55 0.13
C ALA A 40 24.72 11.69 1.16
N PRO A 41 24.10 12.87 0.99
CA PRO A 41 24.28 14.06 1.84
C PRO A 41 23.79 13.86 3.30
N TYR A 42 23.65 12.60 3.71
CA TYR A 42 23.08 12.10 4.94
C TYR A 42 24.23 11.54 5.79
N GLY A 43 24.82 12.41 6.59
CA GLY A 43 25.88 12.09 7.56
C GLY A 43 25.39 11.21 8.73
N PRO A 44 26.09 11.23 9.90
CA PRO A 44 25.97 10.23 10.97
C PRO A 44 24.60 10.12 11.68
N GLN A 45 23.59 10.90 11.28
CA GLN A 45 22.17 10.70 11.64
C GLN A 45 21.36 9.91 10.59
N GLY A 46 22.02 9.35 9.55
CA GLY A 46 21.52 8.34 8.61
C GLY A 46 20.12 8.59 8.07
N TYR A 47 20.04 9.26 6.92
CA TYR A 47 18.83 9.68 6.16
C TYR A 47 18.23 11.06 6.45
N GLY A 48 18.88 11.97 7.20
CA GLY A 48 18.34 13.32 7.40
C GLY A 48 16.94 13.35 8.04
N GLY A 49 16.63 12.35 8.87
CA GLY A 49 15.30 12.16 9.48
C GLY A 49 14.30 11.37 8.63
N ILE A 50 14.68 10.94 7.43
CA ILE A 50 13.84 10.07 6.59
C ILE A 50 13.93 8.63 7.14
N PRO A 51 12.81 7.96 7.42
CA PRO A 51 12.85 6.61 7.98
C PRO A 51 13.35 5.59 6.96
N PRO A 52 13.72 4.35 7.38
CA PRO A 52 14.18 3.30 6.48
C PRO A 52 13.26 3.09 5.27
N ARG A 53 13.84 2.70 4.13
CA ARG A 53 13.20 2.62 2.80
C ARG A 53 11.72 2.18 2.77
N PRO A 54 11.29 1.07 3.40
CA PRO A 54 9.89 0.64 3.34
C PRO A 54 8.96 1.37 4.33
N VAL A 55 9.50 2.01 5.36
CA VAL A 55 8.68 2.64 6.43
C VAL A 55 7.83 3.78 5.87
N TYR A 56 8.33 4.51 4.88
CA TYR A 56 7.55 5.56 4.24
C TYR A 56 6.35 4.98 3.47
N ALA A 57 6.56 3.89 2.72
CA ALA A 57 5.49 3.17 2.02
C ALA A 57 4.47 2.56 2.99
N MET A 58 4.92 1.97 4.10
CA MET A 58 4.05 1.49 5.17
C MET A 58 3.13 2.59 5.71
N ARG A 59 3.69 3.76 6.03
CA ARG A 59 2.92 4.89 6.56
C ARG A 59 1.88 5.39 5.56
N MET A 60 2.23 5.44 4.27
CA MET A 60 1.26 5.79 3.22
C MET A 60 0.15 4.74 3.09
N ALA A 61 0.48 3.45 3.18
CA ALA A 61 -0.52 2.38 3.17
C ALA A 61 -1.49 2.48 4.36
N LEU A 62 -0.98 2.77 5.56
CA LEU A 62 -1.80 2.99 6.75
C LEU A 62 -2.69 4.22 6.62
N SER A 63 -2.17 5.33 6.10
CA SER A 63 -2.97 6.54 5.86
C SER A 63 -4.09 6.31 4.85
N ALA A 64 -3.82 5.56 3.77
CA ALA A 64 -4.85 5.17 2.82
C ALA A 64 -5.90 4.25 3.45
N LEU A 65 -5.49 3.34 4.33
CA LEU A 65 -6.41 2.49 5.09
C LEU A 65 -7.31 3.32 6.03
N GLU A 66 -6.77 4.33 6.70
CA GLU A 66 -7.56 5.25 7.54
C GLU A 66 -8.61 5.99 6.72
N GLN A 67 -8.25 6.50 5.55
CA GLN A 67 -9.22 7.12 4.62
C GLN A 67 -10.29 6.13 4.17
N LEU A 68 -9.89 4.92 3.78
CA LEU A 68 -10.82 3.86 3.38
C LEU A 68 -11.82 3.54 4.51
N ARG A 69 -11.36 3.43 5.76
CA ARG A 69 -12.21 3.20 6.94
C ARG A 69 -13.20 4.34 7.19
N ALA A 70 -12.79 5.58 6.92
CA ALA A 70 -13.61 6.76 7.17
C ALA A 70 -14.64 7.00 6.06
N GLU A 71 -14.26 6.76 4.81
CA GLU A 71 -15.06 7.15 3.64
C GLU A 71 -15.84 5.98 3.03
N GLN A 72 -15.39 4.73 3.22
CA GLN A 72 -16.00 3.56 2.60
C GLN A 72 -16.59 2.62 3.67
N PRO A 73 -17.91 2.34 3.63
CA PRO A 73 -18.56 1.51 4.66
C PRO A 73 -18.10 0.03 4.60
N TYR A 74 -17.54 -0.40 3.48
CA TYR A 74 -17.29 -1.80 3.18
C TYR A 74 -16.07 -2.39 3.89
N TRP A 75 -15.02 -1.60 4.15
CA TRP A 75 -13.85 -2.10 4.89
C TRP A 75 -14.23 -2.62 6.28
N ASN A 76 -15.02 -1.83 7.01
CA ASN A 76 -15.40 -2.15 8.38
C ASN A 76 -16.37 -3.36 8.45
N ALA A 77 -17.09 -3.65 7.36
CA ALA A 77 -18.02 -4.78 7.31
C ALA A 77 -17.31 -6.14 7.33
N SER A 78 -16.19 -6.26 6.62
CA SER A 78 -15.42 -7.50 6.51
C SER A 78 -14.13 -7.50 7.33
N GLY A 79 -13.73 -6.34 7.87
CA GLY A 79 -12.41 -6.15 8.46
C GLY A 79 -11.28 -6.33 7.43
N GLY A 80 -11.55 -6.09 6.15
CA GLY A 80 -10.59 -6.18 5.05
C GLY A 80 -10.46 -7.54 4.37
N ALA A 81 -11.22 -8.57 4.80
CA ALA A 81 -11.11 -9.92 4.24
C ALA A 81 -11.52 -10.05 2.76
N ASP A 82 -12.34 -9.12 2.26
CA ASP A 82 -12.81 -9.02 0.88
C ASP A 82 -12.08 -7.92 0.08
N HIS A 83 -11.01 -7.32 0.63
CA HIS A 83 -10.25 -6.29 -0.05
C HIS A 83 -8.96 -6.82 -0.66
N ILE A 84 -8.72 -6.48 -1.93
CA ILE A 84 -7.53 -6.85 -2.68
C ILE A 84 -6.63 -5.61 -2.79
N PHE A 85 -5.55 -5.60 -2.01
CA PHE A 85 -4.57 -4.52 -2.02
C PHE A 85 -3.47 -4.81 -3.04
N LEU A 86 -3.19 -3.82 -3.90
CA LEU A 86 -1.99 -3.87 -4.74
C LEU A 86 -0.77 -3.41 -3.92
N PHE A 87 0.25 -4.27 -3.86
CA PHE A 87 1.61 -3.89 -3.48
C PHE A 87 2.52 -4.22 -4.65
N SER A 88 2.80 -3.21 -5.50
CA SER A 88 3.51 -3.41 -6.77
C SER A 88 5.02 -3.59 -6.64
N HIS A 89 5.59 -3.27 -5.48
CA HIS A 89 7.00 -3.49 -5.18
C HIS A 89 7.29 -4.98 -4.97
N ASP A 90 8.44 -5.46 -5.41
CA ASP A 90 8.88 -6.86 -5.27
C ASP A 90 8.94 -7.33 -3.82
N GLU A 91 9.40 -6.47 -2.90
CA GLU A 91 9.38 -6.72 -1.45
C GLU A 91 8.05 -6.32 -0.78
N GLY A 92 7.01 -6.01 -1.55
CA GLY A 92 5.75 -5.43 -1.07
C GLY A 92 5.11 -6.21 0.08
N ALA A 93 5.11 -7.53 0.00
CA ALA A 93 4.58 -8.41 1.04
C ALA A 93 5.41 -8.35 2.34
N CYS A 94 6.72 -8.10 2.27
CA CYS A 94 7.61 -8.09 3.44
C CYS A 94 7.35 -6.90 4.38
N TRP A 95 6.79 -5.81 3.84
CA TRP A 95 6.51 -4.60 4.61
C TRP A 95 5.04 -4.21 4.60
N ALA A 96 4.14 -5.03 4.05
CA ALA A 96 2.72 -4.76 4.16
C ALA A 96 2.31 -4.62 5.66
N PRO A 97 1.64 -3.52 6.07
CA PRO A 97 1.24 -3.33 7.46
C PRO A 97 0.35 -4.47 7.95
N HIS A 98 0.47 -4.84 9.23
CA HIS A 98 -0.29 -5.93 9.82
C HIS A 98 -1.81 -5.74 9.67
N GLU A 99 -2.30 -4.50 9.76
CA GLU A 99 -3.69 -4.12 9.60
C GLU A 99 -4.25 -4.45 8.21
N ILE A 100 -3.38 -4.56 7.21
CA ILE A 100 -3.72 -4.96 5.84
C ILE A 100 -3.41 -6.45 5.62
N ALA A 101 -2.24 -6.90 6.06
CA ALA A 101 -1.74 -8.24 5.78
C ALA A 101 -2.33 -9.34 6.67
N SER A 102 -2.95 -9.01 7.81
CA SER A 102 -3.47 -10.00 8.78
C SER A 102 -4.54 -10.94 8.22
N LYS A 103 -5.19 -10.55 7.11
CA LYS A 103 -6.20 -11.32 6.39
C LYS A 103 -5.75 -11.75 4.99
N ALA A 104 -4.48 -11.48 4.64
CA ALA A 104 -3.94 -11.89 3.36
C ALA A 104 -3.93 -13.41 3.24
N ILE A 105 -4.29 -13.91 2.06
CA ILE A 105 -4.09 -15.30 1.68
C ILE A 105 -2.69 -15.36 1.06
N LEU A 106 -1.75 -16.02 1.74
CA LEU A 106 -0.37 -16.24 1.30
C LEU A 106 -0.20 -17.67 0.78
#